data_AF-A0A660E1Z0-F1
#
_entry.id   AF-A0A660E1Z0-F1
#
_cell.length_a   1.000
_cell.length_b   1.000
_cell.length_c   1.000
_cell.angle_alpha   90.00
_cell.angle_beta   90.00
_cell.angle_gamma   90.00
#
_symmetry.space_group_name_H-M   'P 1'
#
loop_
_entity.id
_entity.type
_entity.pdbx_description
1 polymer ?
#
loop_
_entity_poly.entity_id
_entity_poly.type
_entity_poly.pdbx_seq_one_letter_code
_entity_poly.pdbx_strand_id
1 'polypeptide(L)'
;MTVELKIGDYVQGKKFASLEHDFKGEIEKVYENSVLILIKEFAQPDKPVVDEYNHRAVVRKGDAKLIKAAPVVAEKVEPEA
;
A
#
# COMPACT_ATOMS: atom_id res chain seq x y z
N MET A 1 7.95 7.27 -16.41
CA MET A 1 6.82 7.80 -15.61
C MET A 1 7.02 7.30 -14.19
N THR A 2 7.42 8.17 -13.28
CA THR A 2 7.58 7.82 -11.86
C THR A 2 6.18 7.71 -11.27
N VAL A 3 5.77 6.50 -10.85
CA VAL A 3 4.45 6.31 -10.26
C VAL A 3 4.46 6.94 -8.87
N GLU A 4 3.77 8.08 -8.72
CA GLU A 4 3.61 8.75 -7.44
C GLU A 4 2.58 7.99 -6.60
N LEU A 5 3.09 7.21 -5.65
CA LEU A 5 2.28 6.48 -4.68
C LEU A 5 1.71 7.43 -3.64
N LYS A 6 0.38 7.44 -3.49
CA LYS A 6 -0.35 8.26 -2.51
C LYS A 6 -1.11 7.40 -1.51
N ILE A 7 -1.47 8.01 -0.39
CA ILE A 7 -2.30 7.37 0.64
C ILE A 7 -3.65 6.98 0.01
N GLY A 8 -4.12 5.77 0.32
CA GLY A 8 -5.33 5.18 -0.25
C GLY A 8 -5.13 4.42 -1.56
N ASP A 9 -3.94 4.48 -2.18
CA ASP A 9 -3.66 3.65 -3.35
C ASP A 9 -3.60 2.17 -2.95
N TYR A 10 -4.23 1.32 -3.77
CA TYR A 10 -4.14 -0.12 -3.64
C TYR A 10 -2.90 -0.61 -4.41
N VAL A 11 -1.97 -1.23 -3.70
CA VAL A 11 -0.67 -1.65 -4.23
C VAL A 11 -0.39 -3.11 -3.91
N GLN A 12 0.41 -3.74 -4.77
CA GLN A 12 1.06 -5.01 -4.50
C GLN A 12 2.44 -4.72 -3.91
N GLY A 13 2.65 -5.12 -2.66
CA GLY A 13 3.96 -5.11 -2.03
C GLY A 13 4.70 -6.40 -2.33
N LYS A 14 5.99 -6.29 -2.64
CA LYS A 14 6.89 -7.43 -2.68
C LYS A 14 7.14 -7.97 -1.26
N LYS A 15 7.55 -9.24 -1.13
CA LYS A 15 7.97 -9.88 0.13
C LYS A 15 8.60 -8.89 1.14
N PHE A 16 8.01 -8.81 2.33
CA PHE A 16 8.42 -7.92 3.41
C PHE A 16 8.82 -8.74 4.64
N ALA A 17 9.88 -8.34 5.33
CA ALA A 17 10.42 -9.07 6.48
C ALA A 17 10.62 -10.57 6.15
N SER A 18 9.92 -11.46 6.87
CA SER A 18 9.96 -12.91 6.68
C SER A 18 8.79 -13.46 5.85
N LEU A 19 8.05 -12.60 5.14
CA LEU A 19 7.00 -13.07 4.22
C LEU A 19 7.62 -13.86 3.07
N GLU A 20 7.06 -15.01 2.77
CA GLU A 20 7.50 -15.85 1.66
C GLU A 20 6.80 -15.44 0.35
N HIS A 21 5.58 -14.90 0.45
CA HIS A 21 4.77 -14.48 -0.69
C HIS A 21 4.62 -12.96 -0.78
N ASP A 22 4.26 -12.51 -1.98
CA ASP A 22 3.84 -11.14 -2.21
C ASP A 22 2.45 -10.91 -1.58
N PHE A 23 2.17 -9.66 -1.22
CA PHE A 23 0.91 -9.28 -0.57
C PHE A 23 0.29 -8.06 -1.27
N LYS A 24 -0.99 -7.83 -1.01
CA LYS A 24 -1.70 -6.65 -1.53
C LYS A 24 -2.38 -5.91 -0.41
N GLY A 25 -2.44 -4.60 -0.56
CA GLY A 25 -2.98 -3.75 0.46
C GLY A 25 -3.10 -2.30 0.03
N GLU A 26 -3.51 -1.47 0.97
CA GLU A 26 -3.69 -0.04 0.76
C GLU A 26 -2.57 0.73 1.42
N ILE A 27 -2.07 1.79 0.77
CA ILE A 27 -1.11 2.67 1.39
C ILE A 27 -1.79 3.48 2.50
N GLU A 28 -1.35 3.28 3.74
CA GLU A 28 -1.79 4.04 4.90
C GLU A 28 -0.89 5.26 5.16
N LYS A 29 0.42 5.15 4.85
CA LYS A 29 1.37 6.27 4.95
C LYS A 29 2.40 6.24 3.83
N VAL A 30 2.80 7.42 3.37
CA VAL A 30 3.89 7.59 2.40
C VAL A 30 5.07 8.25 3.11
N TYR A 31 6.23 7.63 3.05
CA TYR A 31 7.51 8.18 3.51
C TYR A 31 8.34 8.66 2.33
N GLU A 32 9.53 9.18 2.61
CA GLU A 32 10.43 9.71 1.57
C GLU A 32 10.85 8.61 0.56
N ASN A 33 11.26 7.45 1.05
CA ASN A 33 11.76 6.33 0.22
C ASN A 33 10.90 5.06 0.29
N SER A 34 9.88 5.05 1.16
CA SER A 34 9.07 3.87 1.48
C SER A 34 7.60 4.23 1.62
N VAL A 35 6.74 3.22 1.62
CA VAL A 35 5.31 3.34 1.89
C VAL A 35 4.91 2.30 2.93
N LEU A 36 4.04 2.70 3.86
CA LEU A 36 3.37 1.80 4.78
C LEU A 36 2.09 1.32 4.11
N ILE A 37 2.00 0.02 3.93
CA ILE A 37 0.86 -0.67 3.33
C ILE A 37 0.13 -1.41 4.43
N LEU A 38 -1.17 -1.16 4.55
CA LEU A 38 -2.10 -1.99 5.30
C LEU A 38 -2.45 -3.20 4.45
N ILE A 39 -1.97 -4.36 4.86
CA ILE A 39 -2.14 -5.63 4.16
C ILE A 39 -3.61 -6.05 4.23
N LYS A 40 -4.26 -6.21 3.07
CA LYS A 40 -5.65 -6.69 2.96
C LYS A 40 -5.74 -8.09 2.37
N GLU A 41 -4.82 -8.45 1.47
CA GLU A 41 -4.73 -9.79 0.89
C GLU A 41 -3.31 -10.34 1.06
N PHE A 42 -3.20 -11.53 1.66
CA PHE A 42 -1.96 -12.23 1.91
C PHE A 42 -2.19 -13.75 1.87
N ALA A 43 -1.12 -14.53 1.72
CA ALA A 43 -1.23 -15.99 1.72
C ALA A 43 -1.39 -16.52 3.15
N GLN A 44 -2.19 -17.57 3.36
CA GLN A 44 -2.37 -18.20 4.68
C GLN A 44 -1.08 -18.57 5.43
N PRO A 45 -0.01 -19.10 4.80
CA PRO A 45 1.24 -19.40 5.52
C PRO A 45 1.92 -18.14 6.09
N ASP A 46 1.66 -16.98 5.50
CA ASP A 46 2.22 -15.70 5.93
C ASP A 46 1.43 -15.03 7.06
N LYS A 47 0.25 -15.57 7.42
CA LYS A 47 -0.60 -15.04 8.50
C LYS A 47 0.17 -14.73 9.79
N PRO A 48 1.00 -15.63 10.37
CA PRO A 48 1.68 -15.33 11.62
C PRO A 48 2.57 -14.09 11.54
N VAL A 49 3.27 -13.92 10.40
CA VAL A 49 4.13 -12.75 10.16
C VAL A 49 3.26 -11.50 10.02
N VAL A 50 2.20 -11.55 9.22
CA VAL A 50 1.26 -10.43 9.04
C VAL A 50 0.65 -9.99 10.38
N ASP A 51 0.26 -10.94 11.23
CA ASP A 51 -0.33 -10.68 12.55
C ASP A 51 0.68 -10.02 13.51
N GLU A 52 1.92 -10.51 13.54
CA GLU A 52 3.03 -9.95 14.33
C GLU A 52 3.30 -8.48 13.97
N TYR A 53 3.23 -8.14 12.68
CA TYR A 53 3.37 -6.76 12.20
C TYR A 53 2.06 -5.96 12.19
N ASN A 54 1.01 -6.42 12.89
CA ASN A 54 -0.27 -5.72 13.00
C ASN A 54 -0.90 -5.40 11.63
N HIS A 55 -0.77 -6.32 10.66
CA HIS A 55 -1.23 -6.16 9.28
C HIS A 55 -0.60 -4.99 8.52
N ARG A 56 0.58 -4.53 8.95
CA ARG A 56 1.31 -3.41 8.33
C ARG A 56 2.63 -3.86 7.77
N ALA A 57 2.92 -3.49 6.52
CA ALA A 57 4.22 -3.71 5.90
C ALA A 57 4.80 -2.40 5.37
N VAL A 58 6.08 -2.18 5.61
CA VAL A 58 6.81 -1.02 5.08
C VAL A 58 7.70 -1.48 3.93
N VAL A 59 7.32 -1.13 2.71
CA VAL A 59 8.10 -1.48 1.51
C VAL A 59 8.66 -0.24 0.85
N ARG A 60 9.72 -0.39 0.07
CA ARG A 60 10.27 0.71 -0.72
C ARG A 60 9.29 1.09 -1.82
N LYS A 61 9.30 2.36 -2.22
CA LYS A 61 8.44 2.85 -3.33
C LYS A 61 8.65 2.06 -4.63
N GLY A 62 9.87 1.59 -4.90
CA GLY A 62 10.18 0.75 -6.06
C GLY A 62 9.68 -0.69 -5.96
N ASP A 63 9.38 -1.18 -4.76
CA ASP A 63 8.87 -2.53 -4.49
C ASP A 63 7.33 -2.56 -4.33
N ALA A 64 6.68 -1.39 -4.32
CA ALA A 64 5.23 -1.24 -4.33
C ALA A 64 4.73 -1.00 -5.76
N LYS A 65 4.00 -1.97 -6.31
CA LYS A 65 3.35 -1.85 -7.62
C LYS A 65 1.92 -1.38 -7.47
N LEU A 66 1.58 -0.22 -8.06
CA LEU A 66 0.22 0.28 -8.10
C LEU A 66 -0.70 -0.71 -8.85
N ILE A 67 -1.71 -1.24 -8.16
CA ILE A 67 -2.77 -2.05 -8.77
C ILE A 67 -3.97 -1.16 -9.10
N LYS A 68 -4.39 -0.35 -8.12
CA LYS A 68 -5.53 0.56 -8.27
C LYS A 68 -5.21 1.88 -7.61
N ALA A 69 -5.31 2.95 -8.38
CA ALA A 69 -5.20 4.28 -7.81
C ALA A 69 -6.36 4.52 -6.83
N ALA A 70 -6.07 5.15 -5.69
CA ALA A 70 -7.09 5.73 -4.83
C ALA A 70 -8.00 6.57 -5.72
N PRO A 71 -9.33 6.51 -5.52
CA PRO A 71 -10.21 7.44 -6.21
C PRO A 71 -9.70 8.84 -5.85
N VAL A 72 -9.19 9.54 -6.86
CA VAL A 72 -9.03 10.98 -6.76
C VAL A 72 -10.45 11.44 -6.53
N VAL A 73 -10.78 11.82 -5.30
CA VAL A 73 -11.91 12.71 -5.09
C VAL A 73 -11.52 13.89 -5.95
N ALA A 74 -12.06 13.94 -7.17
CA ALA A 74 -12.07 15.14 -7.96
C ALA A 74 -12.62 16.15 -6.98
N GLU A 75 -11.74 17.05 -6.55
CA GLU A 75 -12.10 18.25 -5.82
C GLU A 75 -13.35 18.75 -6.51
N LYS A 76 -14.50 18.57 -5.86
CA LYS A 76 -15.69 19.29 -6.27
C LYS A 76 -15.31 20.71 -5.94
N VAL A 77 -14.77 21.40 -6.93
CA VAL A 77 -14.68 22.85 -6.99
C VAL A 77 -16.03 23.33 -6.49
N GLU A 78 -16.03 23.89 -5.29
CA GLU A 78 -17.17 24.60 -4.74
C GLU A 78 -17.53 25.67 -5.78
N PRO A 79 -18.71 25.65 -6.40
CA PRO A 79 -19.18 26.87 -7.02
C PRO A 79 -19.56 27.77 -5.85
N GLU A 80 -18.71 28.75 -5.55
CA GLU A 80 -19.16 29.99 -4.91
C GLU A 80 -20.44 30.44 -5.63
N ALA A 81 -21.54 30.56 -4.88
CA ALA A 81 -22.81 31.10 -5.32
C ALA A 81 -23.39 31.98 -4.21
#